data_AF-U6MAM1-F1
#
_entry.id   AF-U6MAM1-F1
#
_cell.length_a   1.000
_cell.length_b   1.000
_cell.length_c   1.000
_cell.angle_alpha   90.00
_cell.angle_beta   90.00
_cell.angle_gamma   90.00
#
_symmetry.space_group_name_H-M   'P 1'
#
loop_
_entity.id
_entity.type
_entity.pdbx_description
1 polymer ?
#
loop_
_entity_poly.entity_id
_entity_poly.type
_entity_poly.pdbx_seq_one_letter_code
_entity_poly.pdbx_strand_id
1 'polypeptide(L)' 'MGGSASTVKVPIPDFVWLTEVPFIRIADKTTAEVCLTVNATCCARLLLTQDGGEDKLATDFLLQENTEKTITLQGLKPG' A
#
# COMPACT_ATOMS: atom_id res chain seq x y z
N MET A 1 -6.86 -40.87 28.00
CA MET A 1 -6.87 -40.27 26.65
C MET A 1 -6.95 -38.76 26.82
N GLY A 2 -5.80 -38.07 26.83
CA GLY A 2 -5.72 -36.62 27.00
C GLY A 2 -5.29 -35.98 25.68
N GLY A 3 -6.24 -35.41 24.94
CA GLY A 3 -5.97 -34.70 23.70
C GLY A 3 -5.31 -33.35 24.03
N SER A 4 -4.02 -33.25 23.77
CA SER A 4 -3.32 -31.96 23.77
C SER A 4 -3.75 -31.21 22.50
N ALA A 5 -4.54 -30.15 22.68
CA ALA A 5 -4.76 -29.17 21.62
C ALA A 5 -3.43 -28.46 21.38
N SER A 6 -2.68 -28.93 20.37
CA SER A 6 -1.54 -28.20 19.84
C SER A 6 -2.07 -26.84 19.41
N THR A 7 -1.70 -25.81 20.14
CA THR A 7 -1.88 -24.41 19.74
C THR A 7 -1.03 -24.25 18.49
N VAL A 8 -1.66 -24.41 17.32
CA VAL A 8 -1.07 -23.97 16.05
C VAL A 8 -0.88 -22.48 16.23
N LYS A 9 0.36 -22.06 16.49
CA LYS A 9 0.76 -20.66 16.36
C LYS A 9 0.54 -20.32 14.90
N VAL A 10 -0.64 -19.77 14.60
CA VAL A 10 -0.91 -19.17 13.30
C VAL A 10 0.23 -18.15 13.10
N PRO A 11 1.06 -18.29 12.07
CA PRO A 11 2.07 -17.28 11.78
C PRO A 11 1.31 -15.98 11.61
N ILE A 12 1.54 -15.03 12.51
CA ILE A 12 1.08 -13.66 12.30
C ILE A 12 1.78 -13.25 10.99
N PRO A 13 1.04 -12.87 9.93
CA PRO A 13 1.67 -12.38 8.72
C PRO A 13 2.64 -11.27 9.12
N ASP A 14 3.85 -11.27 8.58
CA ASP A 14 4.78 -10.15 8.74
C ASP A 14 4.14 -8.94 8.03
N PHE A 15 3.34 -8.19 8.78
CA PHE A 15 2.70 -6.98 8.28
C PHE A 15 3.76 -5.90 8.17
N VAL A 16 3.88 -5.32 6.96
CA VAL A 16 4.62 -4.08 6.77
C VAL A 16 3.71 -2.94 7.21
N TRP A 17 4.17 -2.15 8.17
CA TRP A 17 3.44 -1.02 8.71
C TRP A 17 3.91 0.26 8.04
N LEU A 18 2.96 1.17 7.82
CA LEU A 18 3.31 2.56 7.50
C LEU A 18 3.84 3.22 8.78
N THR A 19 4.99 3.88 8.70
CA THR A 19 5.60 4.59 9.83
C THR A 19 5.01 5.98 10.02
N GLU A 20 4.43 6.53 8.96
CA GLU A 20 3.82 7.86 8.93
C GLU A 20 2.42 7.78 8.33
N VAL A 21 1.59 8.78 8.64
CA VAL A 21 0.25 8.89 8.06
C VAL A 21 0.41 9.13 6.56
N PRO A 22 -0.04 8.21 5.68
CA PRO A 22 0.07 8.40 4.25
C PRO A 22 -0.81 9.57 3.83
N PHE A 23 -0.39 10.32 2.84
CA PHE A 23 -1.20 11.40 2.27
C PHE A 23 -1.15 11.37 0.75
N ILE A 24 -2.22 11.91 0.17
CA ILE A 24 -2.37 12.09 -1.27
C ILE A 24 -2.48 13.58 -1.54
N ARG A 25 -1.57 14.10 -2.37
CA ARG A 25 -1.61 15.49 -2.85
C ARG A 25 -2.06 15.48 -4.30
N ILE A 26 -3.07 16.30 -4.62
CA ILE A 26 -3.49 16.53 -6.00
C ILE A 26 -2.68 17.73 -6.52
N ALA A 27 -1.73 17.46 -7.41
CA ALA A 27 -0.83 18.49 -7.95
C ALA A 27 -1.51 19.31 -9.06
N ASP A 28 -2.38 18.68 -9.85
CA ASP A 28 -3.21 19.32 -10.88
C ASP A 28 -4.46 18.48 -11.20
N LYS A 29 -5.20 18.83 -12.26
CA LYS A 29 -6.45 18.13 -12.67
C LYS A 29 -6.26 16.66 -13.08
N THR A 30 -5.03 16.24 -13.33
CA THR A 30 -4.67 14.94 -13.93
C THR A 30 -3.56 14.21 -13.18
N THR A 31 -2.93 14.87 -12.21
CA THR A 31 -1.76 14.37 -11.47
C THR A 31 -2.03 14.31 -9.97
N ALA A 32 -1.76 13.16 -9.36
CA ALA A 32 -1.71 13.00 -7.90
C ALA A 32 -0.36 12.44 -7.47
N GLU A 33 0.03 12.75 -6.24
CA GLU A 33 1.22 12.23 -5.59
C GLU A 33 0.82 11.54 -4.30
N VAL A 34 1.32 10.32 -4.11
CA VAL A 34 1.13 9.55 -2.89
C VAL A 34 2.48 9.41 -2.20
N CYS A 35 2.56 9.83 -0.94
CA CYS A 35 3.76 9.63 -0.12
C CYS A 35 3.55 8.50 0.87
N LEU A 36 4.50 7.55 0.89
CA LEU A 36 4.49 6.39 1.77
C LEU A 36 5.87 6.22 2.43
N THR A 37 5.86 5.89 3.73
CA THR A 37 7.06 5.51 4.49
C THR A 37 6.73 4.21 5.24
N VAL A 38 7.57 3.18 5.09
CA VAL A 38 7.35 1.84 5.65
C VAL A 38 8.42 1.45 6.66
N ASN A 39 8.05 0.60 7.61
CA ASN A 39 8.93 0.12 8.67
C ASN A 39 9.86 -1.03 8.26
N ALA A 40 9.73 -1.55 7.04
CA ALA A 40 10.53 -2.64 6.50
C ALA A 40 10.57 -2.56 4.97
N THR A 41 11.67 -3.01 4.36
CA THR A 41 11.81 -3.03 2.90
C THR A 41 10.88 -4.09 2.31
N CYS A 42 10.06 -3.70 1.32
CA CYS A 42 9.09 -4.59 0.70
C CYS A 42 8.75 -4.20 -0.74
N CYS A 43 8.20 -5.16 -1.48
CA CYS A 43 7.51 -4.89 -2.74
C CYS A 43 6.05 -4.55 -2.42
N ALA A 44 5.56 -3.44 -2.96
CA ALA A 44 4.20 -2.98 -2.76
C ALA A 44 3.52 -2.70 -4.10
N ARG A 45 2.19 -2.85 -4.12
CA ARG A 45 1.31 -2.53 -5.25
C ARG A 45 0.31 -1.48 -4.80
N LEU A 46 0.24 -0.37 -5.53
CA LEU A 46 -0.81 0.62 -5.36
C LEU A 46 -1.89 0.39 -6.42
N LEU A 47 -3.13 0.29 -5.96
CA LEU A 47 -4.32 0.10 -6.79
C LEU A 47 -5.20 1.34 -6.70
N LEU A 48 -5.59 1.89 -7.84
CA LEU A 48 -6.57 2.95 -7.93
C LEU A 48 -7.90 2.38 -8.44
N THR A 49 -8.90 2.34 -7.56
CA THR A 49 -10.25 1.85 -7.84
C THR A 49 -11.21 3.02 -8.02
N GLN A 50 -12.14 2.91 -8.97
CA GLN A 50 -13.30 3.80 -9.01
C GLN A 50 -14.45 3.14 -8.24
N ASP A 51 -15.20 3.91 -7.46
CA ASP A 51 -16.41 3.43 -6.80
C ASP A 51 -17.35 2.79 -7.83
N GLY A 52 -17.67 1.51 -7.64
CA GLY A 52 -18.62 0.77 -8.46
C GLY A 52 -18.06 -0.02 -9.67
N GLY A 53 -16.75 -0.02 -9.95
CA GLY A 53 -16.21 -0.97 -10.94
C GLY A 53 -14.82 -0.69 -11.53
N GLU A 54 -14.08 -1.80 -11.65
CA GLU A 54 -12.75 -2.06 -12.27
C GLU A 54 -11.54 -1.24 -11.78
N ASP A 55 -10.43 -1.95 -11.52
CA ASP A 55 -9.12 -1.39 -11.23
C ASP A 55 -8.64 -0.57 -12.44
N LYS A 56 -8.48 0.74 -12.27
CA LYS A 56 -8.07 1.62 -13.38
C LYS A 56 -6.56 1.77 -13.50
N LEU A 57 -5.84 1.58 -12.41
CA LEU A 57 -4.40 1.70 -12.39
C LEU A 57 -3.80 0.82 -11.30
N ALA A 58 -2.86 -0.03 -11.68
CA ALA A 58 -2.00 -0.76 -10.76
C ALA A 58 -0.56 -0.34 -11.02
N THR A 59 0.20 -0.05 -9.98
CA THR A 59 1.64 0.23 -10.09
C THR A 59 2.38 -0.47 -8.98
N ASP A 60 3.42 -1.20 -9.37
CA ASP A 60 4.30 -1.94 -8.46
C ASP A 60 5.56 -1.14 -8.17
N PHE A 61 6.03 -1.15 -6.93
CA PHE A 61 7.22 -0.41 -6.51
C PHE A 61 7.94 -1.12 -5.35
N LEU A 62 9.24 -0.89 -5.28
CA LEU A 62 10.06 -1.29 -4.14
C LEU A 62 10.06 -0.13 -3.13
N LEU A 63 9.58 -0.40 -1.92
CA LEU A 63 9.68 0.51 -0.79
C LEU A 63 10.87 0.10 0.07
N GLN A 64 11.70 1.09 0.40
CA GLN A 64 12.83 0.90 1.31
C GLN A 64 12.40 1.31 2.72
N GLU A 65 12.92 0.59 3.71
CA GLU A 65 12.68 0.87 5.12
C GLU A 65 13.05 2.32 5.47
N ASN A 66 12.17 2.99 6.22
CA ASN A 66 12.33 4.34 6.75
C ASN A 66 12.73 5.40 5.70
N THR A 67 12.38 5.17 4.44
CA THR A 67 12.65 6.08 3.33
C THR A 67 11.31 6.52 2.74
N GLU A 68 11.10 7.84 2.68
CA GLU A 68 9.90 8.39 2.03
C GLU A 68 9.94 8.07 0.53
N LYS A 69 8.84 7.49 0.04
CA LYS A 69 8.63 7.27 -1.39
C LYS A 69 7.45 8.10 -1.87
N THR A 70 7.74 9.07 -2.75
CA THR A 70 6.72 9.78 -3.52
C THR A 70 6.44 9.02 -4.81
N ILE A 71 5.17 8.67 -5.02
CA ILE A 71 4.68 7.98 -6.21
C ILE A 71 3.76 8.95 -6.96
N THR A 72 4.15 9.30 -8.19
CA THR A 72 3.36 10.19 -9.04
C THR A 72 2.44 9.38 -9.94
N LEU A 73 1.14 9.62 -9.81
CA LEU A 73 0.08 9.06 -10.65
C LEU A 73 -0.34 10.11 -11.66
N GLN A 74 -0.32 9.75 -12.95
CA GLN A 74 -0.69 10.63 -14.06
C GLN A 74 -1.87 10.05 -14.84
N GLY A 75 -2.55 10.90 -15.61
CA GLY A 75 -3.68 10.48 -16.44
C GLY A 75 -4.97 10.25 -15.66
N LEU A 76 -5.07 10.81 -14.45
CA LEU A 76 -6.30 10.81 -13.68
C LEU A 76 -7.36 11.60 -14.46
N LYS A 77 -8.52 10.98 -14.69
CA LYS A 77 -9.65 11.66 -15.32
C LYS A 77 -10.45 12.38 -14.22
N PRO A 78 -10.89 13.63 -14.45
CA PRO A 78 -11.88 14.25 -13.59
C PRO A 78 -13.13 13.38 -13.52
N GLY A 79 -13.65 13.18 -12.31
CA GLY A 79 -14.96 12.59 -12.07
C GLY A 79 -16.09 13.55 -12.39
#